data_AF-A0A7Z6SSH7-F1
#
_entry.id   AF-A0A7Z6SSH7-F1
#
_cell.length_a   1.000
_cell.length_b   1.000
_cell.length_c   1.000
_cell.angle_alpha   90.00
_cell.angle_beta   90.00
_cell.angle_gamma   90.00
#
_symmetry.space_group_name_H-M   'P 1'
#
loop_
_entity.id
_entity.type
_entity.pdbx_description
1 polymer ?
#
loop_
_entity_poly.entity_id
_entity_poly.type
_entity_poly.pdbx_seq_one_letter_code
_entity_poly.pdbx_strand_id
1 'polypeptide(L)'
;LRYFLLREVPFGQDGDFSKKALIERINANLNNDLGNLLNRLLGMAKKYFNYSLKSTKITAYYSKELEKVHQILDNANSFVPKMQLHKALEELFNIYDFLNKLIAKEEPWVLHKNNESEKLEALLSLIANALLQSSFLLYAFMPKSAMKLASAFRAEITPNNYERFFKAKKLQDMVLQDTEPLFSKMEKIEKAEKAGEASPEKNEKEKKDAKEKAPPKQENYISIEDFKKVEIKVGFIKEAQRIEKSNKLLRLKVDLGENRLRQI
;
A
#
# COMPACT_ATOMS: atom_id res chain seq x y z
N LEU A 1 5.62 10.92 -6.15
CA LEU A 1 6.46 12.10 -5.84
C LEU A 1 5.77 13.12 -4.95
N ARG A 2 4.65 13.76 -5.36
CA ARG A 2 3.92 14.77 -4.53
C ARG A 2 3.69 14.32 -3.09
N TYR A 3 3.14 13.12 -2.90
CA TYR A 3 2.94 12.52 -1.58
C TYR A 3 4.21 12.48 -0.73
N PHE A 4 5.31 11.97 -1.30
CA PHE A 4 6.57 11.83 -0.59
C PHE A 4 7.10 13.19 -0.13
N LEU A 5 7.17 14.17 -1.04
CA LEU A 5 7.69 15.49 -0.71
C LEU A 5 6.86 16.19 0.38
N LEU A 6 5.53 16.07 0.32
CA LEU A 6 4.63 16.71 1.29
C LEU A 6 4.54 15.98 2.63
N ARG A 7 4.97 14.71 2.69
CA ARG A 7 4.89 13.86 3.88
C ARG A 7 6.23 13.75 4.61
N GLU A 8 7.33 13.62 3.87
CA GLU A 8 8.67 13.38 4.43
C GLU A 8 9.30 14.67 4.96
N VAL A 9 9.06 15.79 4.29
CA VAL A 9 9.67 17.07 4.63
C VAL A 9 8.65 17.89 5.40
N PRO A 10 8.84 18.10 6.73
CA PRO A 10 8.04 19.06 7.45
C PRO A 10 8.17 20.42 6.78
N PHE A 11 7.05 21.05 6.49
CA PHE A 11 7.06 22.32 5.77
C PHE A 11 7.87 23.36 6.55
N GLY A 12 8.92 23.91 5.92
CA GLY A 12 9.85 24.88 6.54
C GLY A 12 11.08 24.28 7.20
N GLN A 13 11.30 22.96 7.12
CA GLN A 13 12.53 22.30 7.56
C GLN A 13 13.29 21.68 6.39
N ASP A 14 14.59 21.48 6.57
CA ASP A 14 15.40 20.70 5.64
C ASP A 14 14.97 19.23 5.69
N GLY A 15 14.93 18.58 4.53
CA GLY A 15 14.53 17.18 4.42
C GLY A 15 15.46 16.39 3.51
N ASP A 16 15.85 15.21 3.98
CA ASP A 16 16.71 14.32 3.22
C ASP A 16 15.92 13.55 2.15
N PHE A 17 16.29 13.72 0.89
CA PHE A 17 15.74 12.92 -0.19
C PHE A 17 16.56 11.64 -0.38
N SER A 18 15.90 10.49 -0.25
CA SER A 18 16.44 9.20 -0.68
C SER A 18 15.47 8.51 -1.63
N LYS A 19 15.99 8.06 -2.78
CA LYS A 19 15.20 7.26 -3.74
C LYS A 19 14.69 5.97 -3.08
N LYS A 20 15.46 5.39 -2.16
CA LYS A 20 15.05 4.21 -1.38
C LYS A 20 13.85 4.53 -0.48
N ALA A 21 13.92 5.61 0.29
CA ALA A 21 12.82 6.06 1.16
C ALA A 21 11.54 6.37 0.34
N LEU A 22 11.69 7.01 -0.82
CA LEU A 22 10.59 7.26 -1.75
C LEU A 22 9.87 5.97 -2.16
N ILE A 23 10.63 4.93 -2.51
CA ILE A 23 10.05 3.65 -2.95
C ILE A 23 9.41 2.91 -1.79
N GLU A 24 10.06 2.88 -0.63
CA GLU A 24 9.52 2.26 0.57
C GLU A 24 8.19 2.90 0.97
N ARG A 25 8.11 4.23 1.01
CA ARG A 25 6.85 4.93 1.31
C ARG A 25 5.77 4.73 0.27
N ILE A 26 6.11 4.75 -1.03
CA ILE A 26 5.08 4.52 -2.06
C ILE A 26 4.55 3.09 -1.97
N ASN A 27 5.40 2.11 -1.72
CA ASN A 27 4.98 0.72 -1.60
C ASN A 27 4.19 0.46 -0.31
N ALA A 28 4.65 0.96 0.84
CA ALA A 28 3.97 0.78 2.12
C ALA A 28 2.65 1.55 2.16
N ASN A 29 2.70 2.87 2.02
CA ASN A 29 1.52 3.70 2.24
C ASN A 29 0.57 3.65 1.03
N LEU A 30 1.06 3.99 -0.17
CA LEU A 30 0.16 4.16 -1.31
C LEU A 30 -0.37 2.82 -1.82
N ASN A 31 0.53 1.88 -2.10
CA ASN A 31 0.14 0.58 -2.64
C ASN A 31 -0.48 -0.32 -1.56
N ASN A 32 0.17 -0.54 -0.41
CA ASN A 32 -0.34 -1.49 0.57
C ASN A 32 -1.52 -0.95 1.38
N ASP A 33 -1.50 0.29 1.88
CA ASP A 33 -2.58 0.76 2.76
C ASP A 33 -3.81 1.20 1.96
N LEU A 34 -3.65 2.13 1.03
CA LEU A 34 -4.77 2.68 0.25
C LEU A 34 -5.15 1.77 -0.94
N GLY A 35 -4.17 1.40 -1.77
CA GLY A 35 -4.39 0.60 -2.97
C GLY A 35 -5.05 -0.75 -2.66
N ASN A 36 -4.49 -1.52 -1.73
CA ASN A 36 -5.07 -2.82 -1.37
C ASN A 36 -6.41 -2.68 -0.65
N LEU A 37 -6.62 -1.64 0.16
CA LEU A 37 -7.91 -1.42 0.82
C LEU A 37 -9.03 -1.24 -0.20
N LEU A 38 -8.84 -0.40 -1.22
CA LEU A 38 -9.82 -0.24 -2.29
C LEU A 38 -10.04 -1.55 -3.04
N ASN A 39 -8.97 -2.26 -3.43
CA ASN A 39 -9.09 -3.53 -4.15
C ASN A 39 -9.88 -4.57 -3.35
N ARG A 40 -9.63 -4.68 -2.03
CA ARG A 40 -10.36 -5.58 -1.14
C ARG A 40 -11.83 -5.18 -1.05
N LEU A 41 -12.13 -3.89 -0.89
CA LEU A 41 -13.50 -3.38 -0.87
C LEU A 41 -14.22 -3.73 -2.17
N LEU A 42 -13.65 -3.40 -3.33
CA LEU A 42 -14.26 -3.68 -4.64
C LEU A 42 -14.50 -5.17 -4.83
N GLY A 43 -13.53 -6.02 -4.49
CA GLY A 43 -13.67 -7.47 -4.57
C GLY A 43 -14.80 -8.02 -3.69
N MET A 44 -14.90 -7.55 -2.44
CA MET A 44 -15.97 -7.97 -1.52
C MET A 44 -17.33 -7.42 -1.93
N ALA A 45 -17.42 -6.15 -2.35
CA ALA A 45 -18.65 -5.53 -2.81
C ALA A 45 -19.18 -6.21 -4.09
N LYS A 46 -18.30 -6.55 -5.04
CA LYS A 46 -18.64 -7.36 -6.22
C LYS A 46 -19.20 -8.71 -5.82
N LYS A 47 -18.47 -9.43 -4.95
CA LYS A 47 -18.78 -10.81 -4.57
C LYS A 47 -20.08 -10.94 -3.78
N TYR A 48 -20.32 -10.04 -2.83
CA TYR A 48 -21.40 -10.20 -1.86
C TYR A 48 -22.65 -9.38 -2.19
N PHE A 49 -22.52 -8.25 -2.90
CA PHE A 49 -23.64 -7.33 -3.12
C PHE A 49 -23.72 -6.79 -4.56
N ASN A 50 -23.00 -7.39 -5.52
CA ASN A 50 -22.97 -6.94 -6.92
C ASN A 50 -22.73 -5.42 -7.05
N TYR A 51 -21.76 -4.92 -6.28
CA TYR A 51 -21.38 -3.50 -6.16
C TYR A 51 -22.41 -2.54 -5.55
N SER A 52 -23.61 -2.98 -5.22
CA SER A 52 -24.62 -2.12 -4.59
C SER A 52 -24.51 -2.20 -3.07
N LEU A 53 -24.30 -1.06 -2.41
CA LEU A 53 -24.11 -0.97 -0.97
C LEU A 53 -25.07 0.07 -0.38
N LYS A 54 -25.86 -0.34 0.62
CA LYS A 54 -26.75 0.55 1.38
C LYS A 54 -26.12 1.01 2.67
N SER A 55 -26.29 2.29 2.97
CA SER A 55 -25.72 2.98 4.13
C SER A 55 -26.62 2.95 5.37
N THR A 56 -27.85 2.47 5.24
CA THR A 56 -28.91 2.53 6.27
C THR A 56 -28.55 1.87 7.59
N LYS A 57 -27.69 0.85 7.58
CA LYS A 57 -27.32 0.07 8.76
C LYS A 57 -25.95 0.42 9.34
N ILE A 58 -25.22 1.39 8.76
CA ILE A 58 -23.89 1.79 9.26
C ILE A 58 -23.98 2.21 10.73
N THR A 59 -24.87 3.14 11.07
CA THR A 59 -25.00 3.65 12.45
C THR A 59 -25.45 2.58 13.44
N ALA A 60 -26.21 1.58 12.98
CA ALA A 60 -26.70 0.51 13.85
C ALA A 60 -25.57 -0.43 14.30
N TYR A 61 -24.61 -0.73 13.41
CA TYR A 61 -23.53 -1.69 13.70
C TYR A 61 -22.18 -1.04 14.02
N TYR A 62 -21.91 0.16 13.50
CA TYR A 62 -20.58 0.79 13.48
C TYR A 62 -20.61 2.28 13.82
N SER A 63 -21.49 2.71 14.74
CA SER A 63 -21.59 4.12 15.16
C SER A 63 -20.25 4.68 15.67
N LYS A 64 -19.54 3.94 16.52
CA LYS A 64 -18.25 4.35 17.10
C LYS A 64 -17.16 4.45 16.03
N GLU A 65 -17.10 3.50 15.12
CA GLU A 65 -16.16 3.50 14.01
C GLU A 65 -16.45 4.65 13.03
N LEU A 66 -17.72 4.96 12.79
CA LEU A 66 -18.14 6.11 11.98
C LEU A 66 -17.74 7.45 12.64
N GLU A 67 -17.98 7.61 13.94
CA GLU A 67 -17.54 8.79 14.69
C GLU A 67 -16.02 8.96 14.59
N LYS A 68 -15.26 7.87 14.77
CA LYS A 68 -13.81 7.89 14.64
C LYS A 68 -13.34 8.26 13.23
N VAL A 69 -14.00 7.76 12.18
CA VAL A 69 -13.74 8.18 10.79
C VAL A 69 -13.91 9.68 10.64
N HIS A 70 -15.02 10.23 11.11
CA HIS A 70 -15.28 11.67 11.01
C HIS A 70 -14.26 12.50 11.81
N GLN A 71 -13.87 12.05 13.00
CA GLN A 71 -12.83 12.71 13.80
C GLN A 71 -11.49 12.75 13.08
N ILE A 72 -11.05 11.64 12.48
CA ILE A 72 -9.79 11.58 11.73
C ILE A 72 -9.83 12.53 10.53
N LEU A 73 -10.93 12.54 9.78
CA LEU A 73 -11.10 13.43 8.61
C LEU A 73 -11.12 14.91 9.01
N ASP A 74 -11.82 15.27 10.08
CA ASP A 74 -11.85 16.64 10.59
C ASP A 74 -10.46 17.10 11.04
N ASN A 75 -9.74 16.22 11.77
CA ASN A 75 -8.37 16.49 12.22
C ASN A 75 -7.44 16.72 11.03
N ALA A 76 -7.47 15.82 10.04
CA ALA A 76 -6.70 15.94 8.80
C ALA A 76 -6.98 17.28 8.09
N ASN A 77 -8.26 17.64 7.95
CA ASN A 77 -8.67 18.90 7.32
C ASN A 77 -8.21 20.14 8.12
N SER A 78 -8.18 20.06 9.45
CA SER A 78 -7.77 21.17 10.32
C SER A 78 -6.29 21.55 10.20
N PHE A 79 -5.44 20.62 9.75
CA PHE A 79 -4.01 20.86 9.54
C PHE A 79 -3.71 21.59 8.24
N VAL A 80 -4.57 21.46 7.22
CA VAL A 80 -4.40 22.08 5.90
C VAL A 80 -4.30 23.61 5.97
N PRO A 81 -5.24 24.36 6.59
CA PRO A 81 -5.14 25.82 6.66
C PRO A 81 -3.96 26.31 7.51
N LYS A 82 -3.39 25.46 8.36
CA LYS A 82 -2.21 25.74 9.19
C LYS A 82 -0.89 25.44 8.48
N MET A 83 -0.93 25.05 7.20
CA MET A 83 0.23 24.62 6.41
C MET A 83 0.97 23.40 7.00
N GLN A 84 0.33 22.63 7.88
CA GLN A 84 0.88 21.40 8.48
C GLN A 84 0.57 20.18 7.60
N LEU A 85 0.98 20.26 6.33
CA LEU A 85 0.60 19.28 5.30
C LEU A 85 1.07 17.85 5.60
N HIS A 86 2.25 17.71 6.20
CA HIS A 86 2.77 16.42 6.65
C HIS A 86 1.83 15.76 7.68
N LYS A 87 1.29 16.51 8.65
CA LYS A 87 0.32 16.00 9.63
C LYS A 87 -1.05 15.73 9.01
N ALA A 88 -1.50 16.57 8.07
CA ALA A 88 -2.73 16.30 7.32
C ALA A 88 -2.65 14.95 6.59
N LEU A 89 -1.50 14.67 5.94
CA LEU A 89 -1.24 13.37 5.31
C LEU A 89 -1.02 12.24 6.31
N GLU A 90 -0.54 12.51 7.53
CA GLU A 90 -0.48 11.51 8.60
C GLU A 90 -1.87 11.00 8.93
N GLU A 91 -2.75 11.92 9.31
CA GLU A 91 -4.11 11.60 9.72
C GLU A 91 -4.89 10.97 8.56
N LEU A 92 -4.69 11.47 7.35
CA LEU A 92 -5.29 10.87 6.17
C LEU A 92 -4.81 9.44 5.90
N PHE A 93 -3.61 9.04 6.32
CA PHE A 93 -3.17 7.63 6.21
C PHE A 93 -3.59 6.79 7.41
N ASN A 94 -3.77 7.41 8.59
CA ASN A 94 -4.36 6.76 9.76
C ASN A 94 -5.78 6.26 9.47
N ILE A 95 -6.56 6.93 8.61
CA ILE A 95 -7.88 6.42 8.21
C ILE A 95 -7.76 5.08 7.45
N TYR A 96 -6.78 4.94 6.55
CA TYR A 96 -6.62 3.74 5.74
C TYR A 96 -6.13 2.58 6.58
N ASP A 97 -5.19 2.82 7.49
CA ASP A 97 -4.75 1.84 8.48
C ASP A 97 -5.92 1.41 9.39
N PHE A 98 -6.70 2.36 9.90
CA PHE A 98 -7.88 2.09 10.72
C PHE A 98 -8.90 1.20 10.00
N LEU A 99 -9.23 1.49 8.74
CA LEU A 99 -10.18 0.70 7.95
C LEU A 99 -9.62 -0.70 7.62
N ASN A 100 -8.31 -0.82 7.32
CA ASN A 100 -7.68 -2.12 7.12
C ASN A 100 -7.74 -2.98 8.39
N LYS A 101 -7.48 -2.39 9.57
CA LYS A 101 -7.63 -3.04 10.87
C LYS A 101 -9.08 -3.43 11.15
N LEU A 102 -10.04 -2.59 10.77
CA LEU A 102 -11.46 -2.91 10.91
C LEU A 102 -11.86 -4.12 10.06
N ILE A 103 -11.39 -4.22 8.82
CA ILE A 103 -11.60 -5.42 7.99
C ILE A 103 -10.98 -6.66 8.64
N ALA A 104 -9.77 -6.54 9.20
CA ALA A 104 -9.11 -7.66 9.86
C ALA A 104 -9.84 -8.10 11.13
N LYS A 105 -10.42 -7.16 11.88
CA LYS A 105 -11.19 -7.42 13.11
C LYS A 105 -12.54 -8.06 12.82
N GLU A 106 -13.30 -7.52 11.85
CA GLU A 106 -14.66 -7.98 11.58
C GLU A 106 -14.72 -9.21 10.67
N GLU A 107 -13.61 -9.55 10.00
CA GLU A 107 -13.48 -10.72 9.14
C GLU A 107 -14.68 -10.95 8.19
N PRO A 108 -14.86 -10.11 7.14
CA PRO A 108 -16.03 -10.14 6.26
C PRO A 108 -16.41 -11.52 5.70
N TRP A 109 -15.42 -12.39 5.49
CA TRP A 109 -15.62 -13.76 5.03
C TRP A 109 -16.31 -14.65 6.08
N VAL A 110 -16.13 -14.38 7.37
CA VAL A 110 -16.83 -15.05 8.46
C VAL A 110 -18.26 -14.52 8.57
N LEU A 111 -18.45 -13.19 8.53
CA LEU A 111 -19.79 -12.58 8.54
C LEU A 111 -20.67 -13.14 7.41
N HIS A 112 -20.09 -13.31 6.22
CA HIS A 112 -20.79 -13.92 5.09
C HIS A 112 -21.18 -15.38 5.38
N LYS A 113 -20.26 -16.20 5.93
CA LYS A 113 -20.54 -17.60 6.28
C LYS A 113 -21.60 -17.74 7.38
N ASN A 114 -21.66 -16.79 8.30
CA ASN A 114 -22.65 -16.74 9.38
C ASN A 114 -24.01 -16.17 8.96
N ASN A 115 -24.19 -15.82 7.68
CA ASN A 115 -25.39 -15.15 7.17
C ASN A 115 -25.69 -13.78 7.82
N GLU A 116 -24.67 -13.09 8.33
CA GLU A 116 -24.78 -11.74 8.91
C GLU A 116 -24.74 -10.65 7.82
N SER A 117 -25.61 -10.78 6.81
CA SER A 117 -25.58 -9.97 5.58
C SER A 117 -25.70 -8.47 5.86
N GLU A 118 -26.59 -8.05 6.76
CA GLU A 118 -26.75 -6.62 7.09
C GLU A 118 -25.50 -6.01 7.74
N LYS A 119 -24.84 -6.75 8.63
CA LYS A 119 -23.62 -6.31 9.31
C LYS A 119 -22.45 -6.24 8.34
N LEU A 120 -22.38 -7.21 7.41
CA LEU A 120 -21.42 -7.21 6.32
C LEU A 120 -21.64 -6.02 5.37
N GLU A 121 -22.88 -5.74 4.97
CA GLU A 121 -23.21 -4.58 4.12
C GLU A 121 -22.85 -3.28 4.83
N ALA A 122 -23.23 -3.13 6.11
CA ALA A 122 -22.89 -1.95 6.90
C ALA A 122 -21.37 -1.71 6.99
N LEU A 123 -20.57 -2.77 7.12
CA LEU A 123 -19.10 -2.68 7.15
C LEU A 123 -18.55 -2.16 5.83
N LEU A 124 -18.95 -2.77 4.70
CA LEU A 124 -18.46 -2.37 3.38
C LEU A 124 -18.94 -0.96 3.02
N SER A 125 -20.18 -0.61 3.37
CA SER A 125 -20.74 0.73 3.18
C SER A 125 -19.99 1.78 3.99
N LEU A 126 -19.60 1.49 5.23
CA LEU A 126 -18.76 2.38 6.04
C LEU A 126 -17.41 2.63 5.36
N ILE A 127 -16.72 1.56 4.93
CA ILE A 127 -15.41 1.66 4.27
C ILE A 127 -15.54 2.46 2.97
N ALA A 128 -16.59 2.20 2.17
CA ALA A 128 -16.85 2.92 0.92
C ALA A 128 -17.07 4.43 1.16
N ASN A 129 -17.91 4.78 2.13
CA ASN A 129 -18.17 6.18 2.48
C ASN A 129 -16.91 6.89 2.99
N ALA A 130 -16.14 6.24 3.86
CA ALA A 130 -14.88 6.77 4.39
C ALA A 130 -13.84 6.99 3.27
N LEU A 131 -13.69 6.04 2.34
CA LEU A 131 -12.80 6.19 1.19
C LEU A 131 -13.24 7.32 0.26
N LEU A 132 -14.54 7.43 -0.06
CA LEU A 132 -15.06 8.54 -0.86
C LEU A 132 -14.78 9.89 -0.18
N GLN A 133 -15.08 10.02 1.11
CA GLN A 133 -14.81 11.25 1.85
C GLN A 133 -13.31 11.58 1.88
N SER A 134 -12.46 10.59 2.13
CA SER A 134 -11.01 10.77 2.13
C SER A 134 -10.46 11.25 0.78
N SER A 135 -11.12 10.90 -0.33
CA SER A 135 -10.69 11.31 -1.67
C SER A 135 -10.70 12.83 -1.86
N PHE A 136 -11.63 13.53 -1.20
CA PHE A 136 -11.69 15.00 -1.25
C PHE A 136 -10.50 15.67 -0.55
N LEU A 137 -10.05 15.13 0.58
CA LEU A 137 -8.82 15.61 1.23
C LEU A 137 -7.58 15.22 0.43
N LEU A 138 -7.56 13.98 -0.06
CA LEU A 138 -6.46 13.46 -0.88
C LEU A 138 -6.23 14.32 -2.12
N TYR A 139 -7.29 14.94 -2.67
CA TYR A 139 -7.24 15.78 -3.85
C TYR A 139 -6.22 16.91 -3.76
N ALA A 140 -6.09 17.57 -2.60
CA ALA A 140 -5.12 18.64 -2.38
C ALA A 140 -3.66 18.16 -2.59
N PHE A 141 -3.40 16.88 -2.30
CA PHE A 141 -2.06 16.29 -2.31
C PHE A 141 -1.77 15.48 -3.58
N MET A 142 -2.75 14.69 -4.04
CA MET A 142 -2.65 13.77 -5.17
C MET A 142 -3.92 13.82 -6.05
N PRO A 143 -4.10 14.88 -6.86
CA PRO A 143 -5.33 15.10 -7.63
C PRO A 143 -5.75 13.91 -8.51
N LYS A 144 -4.80 13.37 -9.29
CA LYS A 144 -5.07 12.25 -10.21
C LYS A 144 -5.50 10.98 -9.47
N SER A 145 -4.83 10.65 -8.36
CA SER A 145 -5.17 9.48 -7.55
C SER A 145 -6.49 9.66 -6.81
N ALA A 146 -6.78 10.86 -6.31
CA ALA A 146 -8.04 11.20 -5.68
C ALA A 146 -9.23 11.11 -6.65
N MET A 147 -9.09 11.63 -7.88
CA MET A 147 -10.11 11.48 -8.91
C MET A 147 -10.34 10.01 -9.28
N LYS A 148 -9.27 9.22 -9.41
CA LYS A 148 -9.36 7.78 -9.68
C LYS A 148 -9.99 7.00 -8.52
N LEU A 149 -9.77 7.44 -7.28
CA LEU A 149 -10.44 6.89 -6.10
C LEU A 149 -11.93 7.21 -6.12
N ALA A 150 -12.31 8.47 -6.34
CA ALA A 150 -13.70 8.91 -6.38
C ALA A 150 -14.50 8.22 -7.50
N SER A 151 -13.87 7.95 -8.65
CA SER A 151 -14.52 7.26 -9.75
C SER A 151 -14.89 5.81 -9.42
N ALA A 152 -14.20 5.14 -8.48
CA ALA A 152 -14.58 3.81 -7.99
C ALA A 152 -15.98 3.80 -7.35
N PHE A 153 -16.44 4.95 -6.87
CA PHE A 153 -17.74 5.18 -6.25
C PHE A 153 -18.71 5.93 -7.19
N ARG A 154 -18.37 6.06 -8.47
CA ARG A 154 -19.12 6.86 -9.48
C ARG A 154 -19.32 8.32 -9.05
N ALA A 155 -18.36 8.86 -8.30
CA ALA A 155 -18.36 10.24 -7.86
C ALA A 155 -17.25 11.03 -8.55
N GLU A 156 -17.45 12.33 -8.62
CA GLU A 156 -16.47 13.28 -9.14
C GLU A 156 -16.03 14.25 -8.03
N ILE A 157 -14.79 14.69 -8.09
CA ILE A 157 -14.28 15.70 -7.16
C ILE A 157 -14.73 17.09 -7.63
N THR A 158 -15.84 17.57 -7.08
CA THR A 158 -16.41 18.90 -7.35
C THR A 158 -16.72 19.62 -6.05
N PRO A 159 -16.84 20.97 -6.03
CA PRO A 159 -17.22 21.71 -4.84
C PRO A 159 -18.56 21.25 -4.25
N ASN A 160 -19.56 20.98 -5.10
CA ASN A 160 -20.86 20.50 -4.65
C ASN A 160 -20.76 19.12 -3.98
N ASN A 161 -19.97 18.21 -4.54
CA ASN A 161 -19.75 16.89 -3.93
C ASN A 161 -18.88 16.97 -2.66
N TYR A 162 -17.97 17.94 -2.57
CA TYR A 162 -17.25 18.22 -1.33
C TYR A 162 -18.19 18.65 -0.21
N GLU A 163 -19.10 19.60 -0.49
CA GLU A 163 -20.12 20.01 0.49
C GLU A 163 -21.01 18.83 0.89
N ARG A 164 -21.48 18.05 -0.10
CA ARG A 164 -22.40 16.93 0.12
C ARG A 164 -21.78 15.78 0.90
N PHE A 165 -20.61 15.29 0.48
CA PHE A 165 -20.04 14.05 1.01
C PHE A 165 -19.11 14.31 2.18
N PHE A 166 -18.29 15.36 2.11
CA PHE A 166 -17.29 15.66 3.11
C PHE A 166 -17.86 16.57 4.21
N LYS A 167 -18.29 17.80 3.90
CA LYS A 167 -18.72 18.75 4.95
C LYS A 167 -20.00 18.34 5.66
N ALA A 168 -21.03 17.94 4.91
CA ALA A 168 -22.29 17.51 5.49
C ALA A 168 -22.21 16.11 6.12
N LYS A 169 -21.07 15.39 5.98
CA LYS A 169 -20.85 14.03 6.48
C LYS A 169 -21.99 13.06 6.11
N LYS A 170 -22.62 13.30 4.97
CA LYS A 170 -23.83 12.57 4.57
C LYS A 170 -23.45 11.21 4.01
N LEU A 171 -23.80 10.16 4.75
CA LEU A 171 -23.72 8.79 4.26
C LEU A 171 -24.54 8.61 2.99
N GLN A 172 -24.00 7.84 2.05
CA GLN A 172 -24.63 7.54 0.77
C GLN A 172 -24.75 6.05 0.56
N ASP A 173 -25.85 5.67 -0.06
CA ASP A 173 -25.94 4.44 -0.81
C ASP A 173 -25.07 4.58 -2.06
N MET A 174 -24.32 3.54 -2.39
CA MET A 174 -23.32 3.60 -3.46
C MET A 174 -23.45 2.41 -4.40
N VAL A 175 -23.20 2.68 -5.68
CA VAL A 175 -22.93 1.65 -6.68
C VAL A 175 -21.47 1.78 -7.07
N LEU A 176 -20.69 0.79 -6.70
CA LEU A 176 -19.25 0.76 -6.93
C LEU A 176 -18.97 0.29 -8.37
N GLN A 177 -17.75 0.49 -8.83
CA GLN A 177 -17.29 -0.03 -10.11
C GLN A 177 -15.82 -0.43 -10.04
N ASP A 178 -15.44 -1.37 -10.91
CA ASP A 178 -14.04 -1.75 -11.07
C ASP A 178 -13.23 -0.53 -11.52
N THR A 179 -12.03 -0.41 -10.95
CA THR A 179 -11.03 0.58 -11.37
C THR A 179 -9.72 -0.14 -11.62
N GLU A 180 -8.91 0.42 -12.51
CA GLU A 180 -7.50 0.06 -12.55
C GLU A 180 -6.84 0.27 -11.17
N PRO A 181 -5.76 -0.47 -10.86
CA PRO A 181 -5.02 -0.27 -9.61
C PRO A 181 -4.65 1.21 -9.40
N LEU A 182 -4.91 1.73 -8.20
CA LEU A 182 -4.60 3.13 -7.87
C LEU A 182 -3.11 3.42 -7.95
N PHE A 183 -2.30 2.47 -7.47
CA PHE A 183 -0.85 2.59 -7.40
C PHE A 183 -0.21 1.26 -7.78
N SER A 184 0.73 1.30 -8.72
CA SER A 184 1.59 0.16 -9.03
C SER A 184 2.75 0.09 -8.05
N LYS A 185 3.13 -1.12 -7.65
CA LYS A 185 4.32 -1.33 -6.82
C LYS A 185 5.55 -0.90 -7.60
N MET A 186 6.42 -0.12 -6.98
CA MET A 186 7.72 0.22 -7.56
C MET A 186 8.74 -0.87 -7.24
N GLU A 187 9.49 -1.30 -8.25
CA GLU A 187 10.60 -2.26 -8.07
C GLU A 187 11.71 -1.67 -7.20
N LYS A 188 12.35 -2.51 -6.38
CA LYS A 188 13.52 -2.12 -5.57
C LYS A 188 14.67 -1.65 -6.47
N ILE A 189 15.41 -0.63 -6.01
CA ILE A 189 16.49 0.06 -6.76
C ILE A 189 17.70 -0.82 -7.08
N GLU A 190 17.79 -2.05 -6.56
CA GLU A 190 18.96 -2.91 -6.77
C GLU A 190 19.36 -3.10 -8.26
N LYS A 191 18.43 -2.90 -9.21
CA LYS A 191 18.73 -2.91 -10.65
C LYS A 191 19.19 -1.57 -11.24
N ALA A 192 18.81 -0.44 -10.65
CA ALA A 192 19.06 0.90 -11.21
C ALA A 192 20.40 1.50 -10.73
N GLU A 193 20.88 1.15 -9.54
CA GLU A 193 22.19 1.62 -9.05
C GLU A 193 23.36 0.91 -9.73
N LYS A 194 23.19 -0.34 -10.22
CA LYS A 194 24.20 -1.02 -11.05
C LYS A 194 24.36 -0.43 -12.46
N ALA A 195 23.48 0.47 -12.87
CA ALA A 195 23.51 1.12 -14.18
C ALA A 195 23.92 2.61 -14.09
N GLY A 196 24.14 3.14 -12.88
CA GLY A 196 24.39 4.57 -12.65
C GLY A 196 25.86 4.97 -12.42
N GLU A 197 26.78 4.02 -12.27
CA GLU A 197 28.22 4.29 -12.22
C GLU A 197 28.87 4.02 -13.59
N ALA A 198 28.54 4.86 -14.56
CA ALA A 198 29.37 5.07 -15.74
C ALA A 198 29.14 6.50 -16.23
N SER A 199 30.11 7.38 -15.99
CA SER A 199 30.17 8.72 -16.56
C SER A 199 30.18 8.68 -18.11
N PRO A 200 29.75 9.76 -18.78
CA PRO A 200 29.37 9.72 -20.18
C PRO A 200 30.57 9.94 -21.10
N GLU A 201 30.88 8.97 -21.95
CA GLU A 201 31.56 9.22 -23.23
C GLU A 201 30.84 8.52 -24.39
N LYS A 202 30.86 9.25 -25.50
CA LYS A 202 30.12 9.08 -26.76
C LYS A 202 30.31 7.69 -27.40
N ASN A 203 29.24 7.13 -27.98
CA ASN A 203 29.13 6.99 -29.44
C ASN A 203 27.78 6.41 -29.88
N GLU A 204 27.28 6.99 -30.96
CA GLU A 204 26.17 6.51 -31.77
C GLU A 204 26.52 5.18 -32.46
N LYS A 205 25.58 4.21 -32.47
CA LYS A 205 24.90 3.69 -33.67
C LYS A 205 24.30 2.30 -33.45
N GLU A 206 23.17 2.14 -34.13
CA GLU A 206 22.58 0.92 -34.69
C GLU A 206 21.70 -0.02 -33.85
N LYS A 207 20.44 -0.08 -34.31
CA LYS A 207 19.43 -1.12 -34.08
C LYS A 207 19.86 -2.41 -34.81
N LYS A 208 19.67 -3.57 -34.16
CA LYS A 208 18.75 -4.64 -34.63
C LYS A 208 18.74 -5.85 -33.68
N ASP A 209 17.51 -6.32 -33.48
CA ASP A 209 17.02 -7.67 -33.19
C ASP A 209 17.85 -8.66 -32.35
N ALA A 210 17.28 -9.08 -31.21
CA ALA A 210 17.05 -10.50 -30.93
C ALA A 210 16.09 -10.66 -29.74
N LYS A 211 14.95 -11.33 -30.01
CA LYS A 211 14.12 -11.98 -28.99
C LYS A 211 14.94 -13.12 -28.37
N GLU A 212 15.12 -13.09 -27.05
CA GLU A 212 15.35 -14.31 -26.30
C GLU A 212 14.56 -14.26 -24.98
N LYS A 213 13.57 -15.15 -24.89
CA LYS A 213 12.75 -15.35 -23.69
C LYS A 213 13.62 -16.03 -22.64
N ALA A 214 13.94 -15.31 -21.56
CA ALA A 214 14.45 -15.95 -20.35
C ALA A 214 13.34 -16.85 -19.75
N PRO A 215 13.65 -18.10 -19.34
CA PRO A 215 12.66 -19.00 -18.75
C PRO A 215 12.16 -18.45 -17.40
N PRO A 216 10.92 -18.75 -17.01
CA PRO A 216 10.34 -18.28 -15.76
C PRO A 216 11.14 -18.80 -14.57
N LYS A 217 11.37 -17.91 -13.59
CA LYS A 217 11.91 -18.29 -12.27
C LYS A 217 11.03 -19.38 -11.68
N GLN A 218 11.54 -20.60 -11.61
CA GLN A 218 10.98 -21.64 -10.77
C GLN A 218 11.12 -21.19 -9.32
N GLU A 219 10.01 -20.87 -8.68
CA GLU A 219 9.95 -20.77 -7.23
C GLU A 219 10.06 -22.20 -6.69
N ASN A 220 11.28 -22.58 -6.29
CA ASN A 220 11.54 -23.85 -5.60
C ASN A 220 10.98 -23.77 -4.17
N TYR A 221 9.67 -23.83 -4.03
CA TYR A 221 9.05 -24.04 -2.74
C TYR A 221 9.30 -25.49 -2.31
N ILE A 222 9.81 -25.66 -1.10
CA ILE A 222 9.81 -26.94 -0.44
C ILE A 222 8.43 -27.20 0.16
N SER A 223 8.02 -28.46 0.23
CA SER A 223 6.77 -28.82 0.89
C SER A 223 6.84 -28.49 2.39
N ILE A 224 5.69 -28.34 3.05
CA ILE A 224 5.64 -28.14 4.51
C ILE A 224 6.26 -29.32 5.27
N GLU A 225 6.21 -30.53 4.71
CA GLU A 225 6.85 -31.72 5.29
C GLU A 225 8.37 -31.66 5.21
N ASP A 226 8.92 -31.12 4.12
CA ASP A 226 10.36 -30.91 3.98
C ASP A 226 10.83 -29.77 4.87
N PHE A 227 10.03 -28.71 5.04
CA PHE A 227 10.32 -27.65 6.00
C PHE A 227 10.42 -28.19 7.44
N LYS A 228 9.54 -29.13 7.84
CA LYS A 228 9.61 -29.77 9.17
C LYS A 228 10.90 -30.56 9.41
N LYS A 229 11.61 -31.00 8.36
CA LYS A 229 12.89 -31.72 8.46
C LYS A 229 14.09 -30.78 8.57
N VAL A 230 13.90 -29.47 8.38
CA VAL A 230 15.00 -28.49 8.45
C VAL A 230 15.26 -28.10 9.90
N GLU A 231 16.54 -28.16 10.29
CA GLU A 231 17.01 -27.65 11.58
C GLU A 231 17.71 -26.30 11.34
N ILE A 232 17.23 -25.24 12.01
CA ILE A 232 17.86 -23.92 11.94
C ILE A 232 18.92 -23.84 13.04
N LYS A 233 20.19 -23.70 12.65
CA LYS A 233 21.32 -23.52 13.56
C LYS A 233 21.91 -22.12 13.45
N VAL A 234 22.44 -21.63 14.57
CA VAL A 234 23.22 -20.40 14.64
C VAL A 234 24.70 -20.79 14.65
N GLY A 235 25.49 -20.18 13.77
CA GLY A 235 26.94 -20.41 13.67
C GLY A 235 27.74 -19.13 13.77
N PHE A 236 29.00 -19.26 14.17
CA PHE A 236 29.95 -18.17 14.22
C PHE A 236 30.79 -18.14 12.94
N ILE A 237 30.84 -16.99 12.27
CA ILE A 237 31.74 -16.78 11.14
C ILE A 237 33.15 -16.65 11.69
N LYS A 238 34.05 -17.56 11.29
CA LYS A 238 35.45 -17.52 11.70
C LYS A 238 36.33 -16.85 10.65
N GLU A 239 36.01 -17.02 9.37
CA GLU A 239 36.73 -16.39 8.25
C GLU A 239 35.77 -15.95 7.15
N ALA A 240 36.08 -14.82 6.51
CA ALA A 240 35.40 -14.32 5.33
C ALA A 240 36.43 -13.82 4.32
N GLN A 241 36.51 -14.44 3.14
CA GLN A 241 37.46 -14.07 2.09
C GLN A 241 36.75 -13.78 0.78
N ARG A 242 37.23 -12.82 -0.01
CA ARG A 242 36.70 -12.60 -1.36
C ARG A 242 37.12 -13.74 -2.29
N ILE A 243 36.20 -14.17 -3.14
CA ILE A 243 36.51 -15.19 -4.14
C ILE A 243 37.16 -14.51 -5.34
N GLU A 244 38.34 -14.99 -5.72
CA GLU A 244 38.98 -14.57 -6.97
C GLU A 244 38.04 -14.91 -8.14
N LYS A 245 37.67 -13.88 -8.92
CA LYS A 245 36.66 -13.86 -10.00
C LYS A 245 35.24 -13.39 -9.60
N SER A 246 34.96 -13.05 -8.35
CA SER A 246 33.69 -12.41 -7.99
C SER A 246 33.85 -11.26 -7.00
N ASN A 247 33.51 -10.05 -7.46
CA ASN A 247 33.48 -8.85 -6.61
C ASN A 247 32.26 -8.82 -5.66
N LYS A 248 31.37 -9.82 -5.73
CA LYS A 248 30.08 -9.84 -5.02
C LYS A 248 29.89 -11.05 -4.11
N LEU A 249 30.85 -11.98 -4.07
CA LEU A 249 30.76 -13.19 -3.27
C LEU A 249 31.91 -13.26 -2.27
N LEU A 250 31.56 -13.61 -1.03
CA LEU A 250 32.50 -13.97 0.02
C LEU A 250 32.42 -15.48 0.23
N ARG A 251 33.56 -16.11 0.38
CA ARG A 251 33.71 -17.47 0.89
C ARG A 251 33.77 -17.39 2.41
N LEU A 252 32.75 -17.91 3.08
CA LEU A 252 32.66 -17.91 4.54
C LEU A 252 33.09 -19.27 5.08
N LYS A 253 33.88 -19.28 6.15
CA LYS A 253 34.04 -20.48 7.00
C LYS A 253 33.27 -20.27 8.29
N VAL A 254 32.26 -21.10 8.50
CA VAL A 254 31.32 -21.01 9.62
C VAL A 254 31.51 -22.19 10.55
N ASP A 255 31.65 -21.88 11.82
CA ASP A 255 31.65 -22.84 12.92
C ASP A 255 30.21 -23.01 13.41
N LEU A 256 29.70 -24.23 13.32
CA LEU A 256 28.35 -24.61 13.74
C LEU A 256 28.35 -25.42 15.04
N GLY A 257 29.47 -25.47 15.77
CA GLY A 257 29.64 -26.34 16.94
C GLY A 257 29.86 -27.82 16.59
N GLU A 258 29.99 -28.13 15.30
CA GLU A 258 30.57 -29.39 14.82
C GLU A 258 32.09 -29.19 14.85
N ASN A 259 32.89 -30.19 15.25
CA ASN A 259 34.36 -30.12 15.33
C ASN A 259 35.09 -29.90 13.97
N ARG A 260 34.44 -29.24 13.00
CA ARG A 260 34.91 -28.85 11.68
C ARG A 260 34.23 -27.54 11.24
N LEU A 261 34.96 -26.70 10.52
CA LEU A 261 34.38 -25.51 9.88
C LEU A 261 33.69 -25.91 8.57
N ARG A 262 32.47 -25.42 8.34
CA ARG A 262 31.79 -25.56 7.05
C ARG A 262 32.04 -24.35 6.19
N GLN A 263 32.23 -24.58 4.89
CA GLN A 263 32.28 -23.50 3.92
C GLN A 263 30.88 -23.23 3.38
N ILE A 264 30.51 -21.95 3.36
CA ILE A 264 29.28 -21.44 2.75
C ILE A 264 29.66 -20.32 1.78
#